data_AF-A0A853IJ07-F1
#
_entry.id   AF-A0A853IJ07-F1
#
_cell.length_a   1.000
_cell.length_b   1.000
_cell.length_c   1.000
_cell.angle_alpha   90.00
_cell.angle_beta   90.00
_cell.angle_gamma   90.00
#
_symmetry.space_group_name_H-M   'P 1'
#
loop_
_entity.id
_entity.type
_entity.pdbx_description
1 polymer ?
#
loop_
_entity_poly.entity_id
_entity_poly.type
_entity_poly.pdbx_seq_one_letter_code
_entity_poly.pdbx_strand_id
1 'polypeptide(L)'
;MPIIIEPINKQHNRKDFDCGVTELNQFLQQQARQKAAKQIAKTYVACQDSAPTTILGYYTLTGYSVITPPTHKDYKKYPHPLSAVKLARLAVDRSQQGQCLGEKLLVDAVYRTV
;
A
#
# COMPACT_ATOMS: atom_id res chain seq x y z
N MET A 1 -14.91 -12.75 -9.87
CA MET A 1 -14.58 -11.54 -10.64
C MET A 1 -13.10 -11.23 -10.41
N PRO A 2 -12.29 -11.10 -11.48
CA PRO A 2 -10.85 -10.88 -11.32
C PRO A 2 -10.59 -9.47 -10.77
N ILE A 3 -9.70 -9.39 -9.79
CA ILE A 3 -9.17 -8.14 -9.24
C ILE A 3 -7.79 -7.94 -9.82
N ILE A 4 -7.53 -6.74 -10.32
CA ILE A 4 -6.24 -6.33 -10.86
C ILE A 4 -5.59 -5.39 -9.85
N ILE A 5 -4.30 -5.62 -9.55
CA ILE A 5 -3.51 -4.76 -8.67
C ILE A 5 -2.45 -4.06 -9.50
N GLU A 6 -2.55 -2.72 -9.57
CA GLU A 6 -1.68 -1.92 -10.44
C GLU A 6 -1.23 -0.60 -9.79
N PRO A 7 -0.15 0.04 -10.29
CA PRO A 7 0.30 1.33 -9.78
C PRO A 7 -0.77 2.41 -9.94
N ILE A 8 -0.91 3.28 -8.94
CA ILE A 8 -1.87 4.38 -9.00
C ILE A 8 -1.57 5.35 -10.16
N ASN A 9 -2.54 5.53 -11.07
CA ASN A 9 -2.43 6.44 -12.21
C ASN A 9 -3.54 7.52 -12.21
N LYS A 10 -3.69 8.25 -13.32
CA LYS A 10 -4.67 9.35 -13.46
C LYS A 10 -6.11 8.89 -13.69
N GLN A 11 -6.31 7.66 -14.16
CA GLN A 11 -7.61 7.11 -14.54
C GLN A 11 -8.40 6.62 -13.32
N HIS A 12 -7.71 6.29 -12.22
CA HIS A 12 -8.37 5.85 -11.00
C HIS A 12 -9.19 6.98 -10.33
N ASN A 13 -10.44 6.65 -10.03
CA ASN A 13 -11.31 7.48 -9.23
C ASN A 13 -10.95 7.32 -7.75
N ARG A 14 -10.22 8.29 -7.23
CA ARG A 14 -9.74 8.33 -5.84
C ARG A 14 -10.72 9.01 -4.89
N LYS A 15 -11.66 9.80 -5.43
CA LYS A 15 -12.55 10.65 -4.63
C LYS A 15 -13.62 9.84 -3.90
N ASP A 16 -14.07 8.76 -4.53
CA ASP A 16 -15.19 7.96 -4.04
C ASP A 16 -14.75 6.83 -3.09
N PHE A 17 -13.44 6.68 -2.86
CA PHE A 17 -12.91 5.66 -1.96
C PHE A 17 -13.18 6.03 -0.49
N ASP A 18 -13.81 5.11 0.24
CA ASP A 18 -14.00 5.22 1.69
C ASP A 18 -13.70 3.89 2.40
N CYS A 19 -12.62 3.83 3.18
CA CYS A 19 -12.31 2.69 4.04
C CYS A 19 -12.80 2.84 5.50
N GLY A 20 -13.46 3.95 5.84
CA GLY A 20 -13.91 4.29 7.19
C GLY A 20 -12.86 5.00 8.05
N VAL A 21 -11.63 5.17 7.55
CA VAL A 21 -10.54 5.89 8.23
C VAL A 21 -10.18 7.14 7.43
N THR A 22 -10.49 8.32 7.98
CA THR A 22 -10.37 9.61 7.28
C THR A 22 -8.95 9.88 6.78
N GLU A 23 -7.92 9.59 7.59
CA GLU A 23 -6.53 9.84 7.22
C GLU A 23 -6.06 8.99 6.03
N LEU A 24 -6.56 7.77 5.90
CA LEU A 24 -6.26 6.88 4.78
C LEU A 24 -6.97 7.36 3.51
N ASN A 25 -8.26 7.72 3.62
CA ASN A 25 -9.03 8.27 2.51
C ASN A 25 -8.38 9.56 1.96
N GLN A 26 -8.06 10.51 2.83
CA GLN A 26 -7.43 11.78 2.46
C GLN A 26 -6.05 11.57 1.80
N PHE A 27 -5.26 10.64 2.33
CA PHE A 27 -3.97 10.31 1.72
C PHE A 27 -4.13 9.84 0.27
N LEU A 28 -5.06 8.92 0.00
CA LEU A 28 -5.29 8.40 -1.36
C LEU A 28 -5.77 9.51 -2.30
N GLN A 29 -6.74 10.30 -1.84
CA GLN A 29 -7.37 11.38 -2.60
C GLN A 29 -6.37 12.48 -2.99
N GLN A 30 -5.52 12.89 -2.04
CA GLN A 30 -4.74 14.12 -2.16
C GLN A 30 -3.25 13.87 -2.43
N GLN A 31 -2.67 12.82 -1.84
CA GLN A 31 -1.20 12.69 -1.74
C GLN A 31 -0.62 11.50 -2.50
N ALA A 32 -1.32 10.36 -2.57
CA ALA A 32 -0.78 9.09 -3.08
C ALA A 32 -0.14 9.21 -4.47
N ARG A 33 -0.88 9.75 -5.44
CA ARG A 33 -0.40 9.93 -6.82
C ARG A 33 0.81 10.86 -6.91
N GLN A 34 0.81 11.95 -6.13
CA GLN A 34 1.91 12.91 -6.14
C GLN A 34 3.19 12.28 -5.57
N LYS A 35 3.06 11.53 -4.46
CA LYS A 35 4.18 10.81 -3.85
C LYS A 35 4.70 9.68 -4.74
N ALA A 36 3.82 8.99 -5.47
CA ALA A 36 4.20 8.00 -6.48
C ALA A 36 4.96 8.62 -7.65
N ALA A 37 4.47 9.73 -8.20
CA ALA A 37 5.16 10.45 -9.28
C ALA A 37 6.56 10.94 -8.87
N LYS A 38 6.73 11.36 -7.62
CA LYS A 38 8.02 11.79 -7.06
C LYS A 38 8.91 10.63 -6.58
N GLN A 39 8.50 9.37 -6.77
CA GLN A 39 9.20 8.18 -6.26
C GLN A 39 9.47 8.18 -4.74
N ILE A 40 8.70 8.96 -3.98
CA ILE A 40 8.80 9.03 -2.51
C ILE A 40 8.11 7.81 -1.87
N ALA A 41 7.02 7.34 -2.49
CA ALA A 41 6.27 6.19 -2.03
C ALA A 41 5.63 5.48 -3.23
N LYS A 42 5.66 4.15 -3.27
CA LYS A 42 4.98 3.38 -4.31
C LYS A 42 3.58 3.00 -3.82
N THR A 43 2.55 3.43 -4.53
CA THR A 43 1.16 3.12 -4.19
C THR A 43 0.52 2.27 -5.28
N TYR A 44 -0.10 1.17 -4.87
CA TYR A 44 -0.80 0.24 -5.73
C TYR A 44 -2.27 0.18 -5.32
N VAL A 45 -3.16 0.07 -6.29
CA VAL A 45 -4.61 0.02 -6.10
C VAL A 45 -5.15 -1.30 -6.64
N ALA A 46 -6.14 -1.85 -5.97
CA ALA A 46 -6.97 -2.95 -6.47
C ALA A 46 -8.21 -2.37 -7.15
N CYS A 47 -8.42 -2.78 -8.40
CA CYS A 47 -9.62 -2.46 -9.17
C CYS A 47 -10.27 -3.75 -9.68
N GLN A 48 -11.57 -3.69 -9.97
CA GLN A 48 -12.23 -4.74 -10.72
C GLN A 48 -11.88 -4.60 -12.20
N ASP A 49 -11.67 -5.72 -12.89
CA ASP A 49 -11.41 -5.72 -14.34
C ASP A 49 -12.56 -5.09 -15.14
N SER A 50 -13.81 -5.30 -14.70
CA SER A 50 -15.00 -4.69 -15.28
C SER A 50 -15.19 -3.19 -14.94
N ALA A 51 -14.46 -2.69 -13.95
CA ALA A 51 -14.54 -1.31 -13.49
C ALA A 51 -13.14 -0.81 -13.08
N PRO A 52 -12.21 -0.66 -14.04
CA PRO A 52 -10.79 -0.44 -13.76
C PRO A 52 -10.49 0.91 -13.11
N THR A 53 -11.45 1.85 -13.16
CA THR A 53 -11.33 3.17 -12.52
C THR A 53 -11.73 3.15 -11.04
N THR A 54 -12.53 2.18 -10.60
CA THR A 54 -13.04 2.11 -9.23
C THR A 54 -12.04 1.42 -8.31
N ILE A 55 -11.53 2.15 -7.32
CA ILE A 55 -10.60 1.61 -6.34
C ILE A 55 -11.38 0.86 -5.26
N LEU A 56 -11.06 -0.42 -5.09
CA LEU A 56 -11.64 -1.31 -4.06
C LEU A 56 -10.75 -1.43 -2.83
N GLY A 57 -9.47 -1.08 -2.98
CA GLY A 57 -8.48 -1.10 -1.91
C GLY A 57 -7.14 -0.61 -2.44
N TYR A 58 -6.21 -0.29 -1.55
CA TYR A 58 -4.89 0.14 -1.93
C TYR A 58 -3.87 -0.16 -0.83
N TYR A 59 -2.60 -0.17 -1.21
CA TYR A 59 -1.50 -0.13 -0.26
C TYR A 59 -0.37 0.79 -0.74
N THR A 60 0.46 1.23 0.21
CA THR A 60 1.61 2.08 -0.06
C THR A 60 2.86 1.52 0.60
N LEU A 61 3.93 1.37 -0.20
CA LEU A 61 5.27 0.99 0.24
C LEU A 61 6.21 2.19 0.24
N THR A 62 7.05 2.28 1.26
CA THR A 62 8.13 3.27 1.37
C THR A 62 9.42 2.59 1.81
N GLY A 63 10.57 3.07 1.32
CA GLY A 63 11.86 2.68 1.89
C GLY A 63 11.93 3.05 3.37
N TYR A 64 12.59 2.20 4.17
CA TYR A 64 12.73 2.40 5.60
C TYR A 64 14.07 1.85 6.09
N SER A 65 14.55 2.38 7.22
CA SER A 65 15.74 1.88 7.90
C SER A 65 15.40 1.65 9.36
N VAL A 66 15.69 0.45 9.86
CA VAL A 66 15.40 0.04 11.22
C VAL A 66 16.69 0.07 12.03
N ILE A 67 16.70 0.89 13.08
CA ILE A 67 17.77 0.89 14.08
C ILE A 67 17.38 -0.16 15.13
N THR A 68 18.10 -1.27 15.18
CA THR A 68 17.84 -2.29 16.22
C THR A 68 18.45 -1.86 17.56
N PRO A 69 17.77 -2.13 18.69
CA PRO A 69 18.36 -1.91 20.01
C PRO A 69 19.61 -2.79 20.18
N PRO A 70 20.62 -2.35 20.96
CA PRO A 70 21.86 -3.11 21.18
C PRO A 70 21.66 -4.53 21.74
N THR A 71 20.51 -4.78 22.38
CA THR A 71 20.14 -6.02 23.04
C THR A 71 19.60 -7.10 22.09
N HIS A 72 19.22 -6.78 20.86
CA HIS A 72 18.74 -7.76 19.88
C HIS A 72 19.90 -8.55 19.26
N LYS A 73 20.22 -9.71 19.86
CA LYS A 73 21.35 -10.56 19.46
C LYS A 73 21.22 -11.12 18.03
N ASP A 74 19.99 -11.35 17.57
CA ASP A 74 19.72 -12.00 16.28
C ASP A 74 20.15 -11.17 15.07
N TYR A 75 20.19 -9.83 15.21
CA TYR A 75 20.53 -8.91 14.12
C TYR A 75 21.96 -8.36 14.17
N LYS A 76 22.79 -8.84 15.11
CA LYS A 76 24.17 -8.34 15.28
C LYS A 76 25.07 -8.51 14.04
N LYS A 77 24.78 -9.50 13.20
CA LYS A 77 25.58 -9.84 12.00
C LYS A 77 25.15 -9.09 10.74
N TYR A 78 24.04 -8.35 10.77
CA TYR A 78 23.51 -7.64 9.61
C TYR A 78 24.06 -6.21 9.54
N PRO A 79 24.21 -5.61 8.34
CA PRO A 79 24.59 -4.21 8.21
C PRO A 79 23.59 -3.28 8.89
N HIS A 80 24.08 -2.37 9.74
CA HIS A 80 23.27 -1.40 10.44
C HIS A 80 23.40 0.00 9.80
N PRO A 81 22.29 0.77 9.70
CA PRO A 81 20.92 0.38 10.05
C PRO A 81 20.35 -0.66 9.08
N LEU A 82 19.44 -1.52 9.57
CA LEU A 82 18.83 -2.55 8.73
C LEU A 82 17.98 -1.91 7.64
N SER A 83 18.19 -2.29 6.39
CA SER A 83 17.32 -1.87 5.29
C SER A 83 15.99 -2.62 5.36
N ALA A 84 14.88 -1.91 5.22
CA ALA A 84 13.55 -2.48 5.24
C ALA A 84 12.63 -1.75 4.25
N VAL A 85 11.52 -2.40 3.89
CA VAL A 85 10.40 -1.74 3.23
C VAL A 85 9.26 -1.64 4.23
N LYS A 86 8.73 -0.42 4.42
CA LYS A 86 7.58 -0.18 5.28
C LYS A 86 6.30 -0.27 4.46
N LEU A 87 5.38 -1.15 4.87
CA LEU A 87 3.97 -1.06 4.50
C LEU A 87 3.36 0.13 5.22
N ALA A 88 3.45 1.30 4.61
CA ALA A 88 3.08 2.56 5.24
C ALA A 88 1.57 2.69 5.42
N ARG A 89 0.79 2.15 4.47
CA ARG A 89 -0.67 2.20 4.45
C ARG A 89 -1.21 0.95 3.75
N LEU A 90 -2.34 0.45 4.26
CA LEU A 90 -3.14 -0.61 3.66
C LEU A 90 -4.60 -0.29 3.99
N ALA A 91 -5.47 -0.26 2.99
CA ALA A 91 -6.88 0.06 3.16
C ALA A 91 -7.73 -0.72 2.17
N VAL A 92 -8.94 -1.07 2.59
CA VAL A 92 -9.97 -1.72 1.77
C VAL A 92 -11.24 -0.88 1.88
N ASP A 93 -11.85 -0.59 0.74
CA ASP A 93 -13.12 0.14 0.67
C ASP A 93 -14.18 -0.57 1.51
N ARG A 94 -15.03 0.19 2.21
CA ARG A 94 -16.06 -0.36 3.11
C ARG A 94 -16.97 -1.37 2.43
N SER A 95 -17.27 -1.18 1.13
CA SER A 95 -18.08 -2.12 0.36
C SER A 95 -17.42 -3.49 0.17
N GLN A 96 -16.10 -3.58 0.33
CA GLN A 96 -15.28 -4.77 0.06
C GLN A 96 -14.63 -5.36 1.32
N GLN A 97 -14.88 -4.78 2.49
CA GLN A 97 -14.37 -5.32 3.76
C GLN A 97 -15.01 -6.69 4.06
N GLY A 98 -14.26 -7.56 4.75
CA GLY A 98 -14.71 -8.92 5.06
C GLY A 98 -14.62 -9.92 3.88
N GLN A 99 -14.15 -9.49 2.71
CA GLN A 99 -14.04 -10.34 1.50
C GLN A 99 -12.59 -10.75 1.17
N CYS A 100 -11.71 -10.81 2.17
CA CYS A 100 -10.29 -11.16 2.04
C CYS A 100 -9.47 -10.30 1.05
N LEU A 101 -9.98 -9.14 0.62
CA LEU A 101 -9.24 -8.25 -0.30
C LEU A 101 -7.97 -7.69 0.36
N GLY A 102 -8.02 -7.39 1.66
CA GLY A 102 -6.85 -6.92 2.40
C GLY A 102 -5.70 -7.93 2.41
N GLU A 103 -6.01 -9.22 2.52
CA GLU A 103 -5.03 -10.31 2.47
C GLU A 103 -4.39 -10.41 1.10
N LYS A 104 -5.18 -10.32 0.02
CA LYS A 104 -4.66 -10.32 -1.36
C LYS A 104 -3.73 -9.14 -1.60
N LEU A 105 -4.10 -7.95 -1.13
CA LEU A 105 -3.26 -6.75 -1.19
C LEU A 105 -1.96 -6.92 -0.40
N LEU A 106 -2.02 -7.52 0.80
CA LEU A 106 -0.85 -7.77 1.63
C LEU A 106 0.12 -8.77 0.96
N VAL A 107 -0.41 -9.86 0.41
CA VAL A 107 0.38 -10.86 -0.31
C VAL A 107 1.06 -10.25 -1.53
N ASP A 108 0.33 -9.47 -2.34
CA ASP A 108 0.90 -8.74 -3.47
C ASP A 108 1.99 -7.75 -3.01
N ALA A 109 1.77 -7.03 -1.91
CA ALA A 109 2.76 -6.12 -1.34
C ALA A 109 4.05 -6.85 -0.94
N VAL A 110 3.96 -8.02 -0.32
CA VAL A 110 5.14 -8.85 0.03
C VAL A 110 5.89 -9.30 -1.23
N TYR A 111 5.18 -9.81 -2.24
CA TYR A 111 5.81 -10.26 -3.49
C TYR A 111 6.53 -9.15 -4.27
N ARG A 112 6.17 -7.87 -4.06
CA ARG A 112 6.85 -6.73 -4.68
C ARG A 112 8.08 -6.24 -3.92
N THR A 113 8.37 -6.82 -2.75
CA THR A 113 9.52 -6.44 -1.90
C THR A 113 10.64 -7.48 -1.89
N VAL A 114 10.42 -8.63 -2.51
CA VAL A 114 11.41 -9.70 -2.68
C VAL A 114 12.19 -9.57 -3.98
#